data_AF-A0A6G5A943-F1
#
_entry.id   AF-A0A6G5A943-F1
#
_cell.length_a   1.000
_cell.length_b   1.000
_cell.length_c   1.000
_cell.angle_alpha   90.00
_cell.angle_beta   90.00
_cell.angle_gamma   90.00
#
_symmetry.space_group_name_H-M   'P 1'
#
loop_
_entity.id
_entity.type
_entity.pdbx_description
1 polymer ?
#
loop_
_entity_poly.entity_id
_entity_poly.type
_entity_poly.pdbx_seq_one_letter_code
_entity_poly.pdbx_strand_id
1 'polypeptide(L)'
;MHVRLQTIEKQLEGLGEIQSRLTMIESSVGRHDSELTALARQIDDLDNRSRRNNLLVRGVEEEEFEDEAVLLSKVNDDIFDKLLDSKCSSIERIHRLGKKIPGRSRPVILKVGDFRDKTKILKNCRNLKGTQFSISEDYSKRVVEIRKQLWISSADERAKGAKVKLIIDKLKVNNVLYGWNEVTNERFRYASPGITSSD
;
A
#
# COMPACT_ATOMS: atom_id res chain seq x y z
N MET A 1 -41.11 -50.05 23.95
CA MET A 1 -39.63 -49.91 23.93
C MET A 1 -39.10 -49.84 22.48
N HIS A 2 -39.51 -50.74 21.59
CA HIS A 2 -39.06 -50.82 20.19
C HIS A 2 -39.26 -49.54 19.34
N VAL A 3 -40.44 -48.90 19.41
CA VAL A 3 -40.72 -47.68 18.62
C VAL A 3 -39.81 -46.49 18.99
N ARG A 4 -39.44 -46.36 20.27
CA ARG A 4 -38.49 -45.33 20.71
C ARG A 4 -37.08 -45.60 20.19
N LEU A 5 -36.67 -46.87 20.13
CA LEU A 5 -35.37 -47.27 19.58
C LEU A 5 -35.27 -46.94 18.09
N GLN A 6 -36.28 -47.31 17.30
CA GLN A 6 -36.36 -46.98 15.87
C GLN A 6 -36.33 -45.47 15.60
N THR A 7 -36.96 -44.67 16.48
CA THR A 7 -36.94 -43.21 16.36
C THR A 7 -35.54 -42.64 16.60
N ILE A 8 -34.81 -43.18 17.59
CA ILE A 8 -33.43 -42.78 17.89
C ILE A 8 -32.49 -43.16 16.75
N GLU A 9 -32.63 -44.37 16.20
CA GLU A 9 -31.83 -44.84 15.05
C GLU A 9 -32.02 -43.91 13.84
N LYS A 10 -33.27 -43.56 13.50
CA LYS A 10 -33.57 -42.61 12.42
C LYS A 10 -32.99 -41.22 12.68
N GLN A 11 -33.01 -40.75 13.93
CA GLN A 11 -32.39 -39.46 14.30
C GLN A 11 -30.86 -39.50 14.19
N LEU A 12 -30.23 -40.62 14.56
CA LEU A 12 -28.77 -40.82 14.42
C LEU A 12 -28.33 -40.83 12.95
N GLU A 13 -29.11 -41.46 12.07
CA GLU A 13 -28.88 -41.40 10.61
C GLU A 13 -28.94 -39.96 10.10
N GLY A 14 -29.97 -39.19 10.50
CA GLY A 14 -30.11 -37.78 10.14
C GLY A 14 -28.96 -36.90 10.66
N LEU A 15 -28.46 -37.17 11.87
CA LEU A 15 -27.28 -36.50 12.41
C LEU A 15 -26.02 -36.80 11.59
N GLY A 16 -25.84 -38.05 11.14
CA GLY A 16 -24.73 -38.43 10.27
C GLY A 16 -24.75 -37.69 8.92
N GLU A 17 -25.94 -37.52 8.33
CA GLU A 17 -26.11 -36.75 7.10
C GLU A 17 -25.78 -35.26 7.31
N ILE A 18 -26.24 -34.68 8.43
CA ILE A 18 -25.91 -33.28 8.79
C ILE A 18 -24.40 -33.11 8.99
N GLN A 19 -23.74 -34.05 9.68
CA GLN A 19 -22.30 -34.00 9.89
C GLN A 19 -21.54 -34.06 8.56
N SER A 20 -21.95 -34.93 7.64
CA SER A 20 -21.39 -35.00 6.29
C SER A 20 -21.56 -33.66 5.54
N ARG A 21 -22.77 -33.08 5.56
CA ARG A 21 -23.02 -31.76 4.95
C ARG A 21 -22.18 -30.65 5.57
N LEU A 22 -22.00 -30.67 6.90
CA LEU A 22 -21.21 -29.68 7.62
C LEU A 22 -19.74 -29.75 7.18
N THR A 23 -19.14 -30.93 7.11
CA THR A 23 -17.75 -31.10 6.65
C THR A 23 -17.55 -30.65 5.18
N MET A 24 -18.53 -30.91 4.31
CA MET A 24 -18.49 -30.42 2.92
C MET A 24 -18.56 -28.89 2.85
N ILE A 25 -19.41 -28.27 3.68
CA ILE A 25 -19.52 -26.81 3.76
C ILE A 25 -18.21 -26.20 4.28
N GLU A 26 -17.64 -26.73 5.36
CA GLU A 26 -16.37 -26.26 5.93
C GLU A 26 -15.23 -26.34 4.90
N SER A 27 -15.17 -27.45 4.15
CA SER A 27 -14.19 -27.63 3.08
C SER A 27 -14.38 -26.61 1.95
N SER A 28 -15.63 -26.35 1.56
CA SER A 28 -15.95 -25.37 0.53
C SER A 28 -15.62 -23.94 0.96
N VAL A 29 -15.90 -23.58 2.22
CA VAL A 29 -15.53 -22.30 2.82
C VAL A 29 -14.02 -22.12 2.82
N GLY A 30 -13.25 -23.12 3.27
CA GLY A 30 -11.79 -23.05 3.24
C GLY A 30 -11.20 -22.89 1.83
N ARG A 31 -11.82 -23.53 0.82
CA ARG A 31 -11.44 -23.33 -0.60
C ARG A 31 -11.75 -21.91 -1.06
N HIS A 32 -12.95 -21.41 -0.81
CA HIS A 32 -13.34 -20.05 -1.19
C HIS A 32 -12.48 -18.98 -0.51
N ASP A 33 -12.14 -19.13 0.77
CA ASP A 33 -11.26 -18.20 1.49
C ASP A 33 -9.86 -18.15 0.87
N SER A 34 -9.35 -19.31 0.43
CA SER A 34 -8.08 -19.42 -0.28
C SER A 34 -8.12 -18.71 -1.64
N GLU A 35 -9.20 -18.91 -2.40
CA GLU A 35 -9.44 -18.25 -3.70
C GLU A 35 -9.60 -16.73 -3.55
N LEU A 36 -10.39 -16.28 -2.56
CA LEU A 36 -10.55 -14.87 -2.25
C LEU A 36 -9.22 -14.21 -1.89
N THR A 37 -8.40 -14.89 -1.08
CA THR A 37 -7.06 -14.40 -0.72
C THR A 37 -6.15 -14.29 -1.95
N ALA A 38 -6.17 -15.27 -2.85
CA ALA A 38 -5.39 -15.25 -4.08
C ALA A 38 -5.83 -14.11 -5.01
N LEU A 39 -7.14 -13.95 -5.23
CA LEU A 39 -7.71 -12.88 -6.04
C LEU A 39 -7.40 -11.50 -5.46
N ALA A 40 -7.55 -11.32 -4.14
CA ALA A 40 -7.22 -10.07 -3.48
C ALA A 40 -5.75 -9.66 -3.69
N ARG A 41 -4.82 -10.62 -3.61
CA ARG A 41 -3.39 -10.39 -3.90
C ARG A 41 -3.15 -10.01 -5.36
N GLN A 42 -3.84 -10.65 -6.30
CA GLN A 42 -3.72 -10.34 -7.72
C GLN A 42 -4.25 -8.95 -8.04
N ILE A 43 -5.39 -8.56 -7.48
CA ILE A 43 -5.97 -7.22 -7.63
C ILE A 43 -5.00 -6.16 -7.08
N ASP A 44 -4.42 -6.40 -5.91
CA ASP A 44 -3.46 -5.48 -5.28
C ASP A 44 -2.17 -5.33 -6.12
N ASP A 45 -1.65 -6.42 -6.68
CA ASP A 45 -0.49 -6.38 -7.59
C ASP A 45 -0.80 -5.60 -8.88
N LEU A 46 -1.95 -5.86 -9.51
CA LEU A 46 -2.38 -5.12 -10.71
C LEU A 46 -2.58 -3.64 -10.43
N ASP A 47 -3.20 -3.27 -9.30
CA ASP A 47 -3.39 -1.89 -8.88
C ASP A 47 -2.03 -1.20 -8.70
N ASN A 48 -1.08 -1.82 -7.97
CA ASN A 48 0.25 -1.26 -7.79
C ASN A 48 1.07 -1.16 -9.09
N ARG A 49 0.94 -2.12 -10.01
CA ARG A 49 1.58 -2.04 -11.33
C ARG A 49 1.04 -0.86 -12.13
N SER A 50 -0.28 -0.63 -12.10
CA SER A 50 -0.91 0.50 -12.79
C SER A 50 -0.47 1.85 -12.21
N ARG A 51 -0.19 1.91 -10.90
CA ARG A 51 0.27 3.09 -10.16
C ARG A 51 1.79 3.29 -10.17
N ARG A 52 2.56 2.35 -10.74
CA ARG A 52 4.02 2.33 -10.62
C ARG A 52 4.70 3.61 -11.11
N ASN A 53 4.12 4.30 -12.08
CA ASN A 53 4.66 5.56 -12.61
C ASN A 53 3.98 6.82 -12.04
N ASN A 54 3.07 6.65 -11.10
CA ASN A 54 2.37 7.75 -10.46
C ASN A 54 3.21 8.33 -9.31
N LEU A 55 3.11 9.65 -9.15
CA LEU A 55 3.64 10.43 -8.06
C LEU A 55 2.54 11.30 -7.45
N LEU A 56 2.59 11.44 -6.13
CA LEU A 56 1.74 12.32 -5.35
C LEU A 56 2.56 13.52 -4.89
N VAL A 57 2.15 14.70 -5.29
CA VAL A 57 2.76 15.97 -4.91
C VAL A 57 1.81 16.70 -3.96
N ARG A 58 2.33 17.19 -2.83
CA ARG A 58 1.57 17.98 -1.85
C ARG A 58 2.26 19.33 -1.64
N GLY A 59 1.49 20.32 -1.17
CA GLY A 59 1.99 21.67 -0.91
C GLY A 59 1.91 22.62 -2.12
N VAL A 60 1.37 22.17 -3.24
CA VAL A 60 1.08 23.03 -4.40
C VAL A 60 -0.19 23.82 -4.12
N GLU A 61 -0.09 25.15 -4.10
CA GLU A 61 -1.23 26.03 -3.86
C GLU A 61 -2.31 25.85 -4.94
N GLU A 62 -3.58 26.02 -4.56
CA GLU A 62 -4.70 25.90 -5.49
C GLU A 62 -5.20 27.29 -5.86
N GLU A 63 -5.30 27.55 -7.15
CA GLU A 63 -5.92 28.76 -7.69
C GLU A 63 -7.37 28.49 -8.11
N GLU A 64 -8.17 29.55 -8.16
CA GLU A 64 -9.51 29.46 -8.76
C GLU A 64 -9.38 29.28 -10.27
N PHE A 65 -10.17 28.33 -10.82
CA PHE A 65 -10.17 28.00 -12.25
C PHE A 65 -8.85 27.46 -12.81
N GLU A 66 -8.04 26.79 -11.98
CA GLU A 66 -6.85 26.06 -12.41
C GLU A 66 -7.21 24.95 -13.43
N ASP A 67 -6.59 25.00 -14.61
CA ASP A 67 -6.64 23.93 -15.61
C ASP A 67 -5.40 23.02 -15.53
N GLU A 68 -5.39 21.97 -16.36
CA GLU A 68 -4.29 21.00 -16.38
C GLU A 68 -2.95 21.62 -16.83
N ALA A 69 -2.98 22.59 -17.74
CA ALA A 69 -1.77 23.23 -18.28
C ALA A 69 -1.11 24.14 -17.24
N VAL A 70 -1.90 24.92 -16.51
CA VAL A 70 -1.46 25.76 -15.40
C VAL A 70 -0.93 24.90 -14.26
N LEU A 71 -1.58 23.79 -13.95
CA LEU A 71 -1.09 22.87 -12.92
C LEU A 71 0.25 22.23 -13.32
N LEU A 72 0.39 21.86 -14.60
CA LEU A 72 1.60 21.30 -15.15
C LEU A 72 2.77 22.29 -15.08
N SER A 73 2.56 23.55 -15.49
CA SER A 73 3.61 24.58 -15.43
C SER A 73 4.06 24.82 -13.99
N LYS A 74 3.13 24.96 -13.04
CA LYS A 74 3.48 25.12 -11.61
C LYS A 74 4.33 23.97 -11.08
N VAL A 75 3.96 22.72 -11.37
CA VAL A 75 4.73 21.56 -10.88
C VAL A 75 6.11 21.51 -11.54
N ASN A 76 6.22 21.80 -12.83
CA ASN A 76 7.52 21.83 -13.50
C ASN A 76 8.40 22.97 -12.97
N ASP A 77 7.88 24.20 -12.96
CA ASP A 77 8.65 25.40 -12.65
C ASP A 77 9.01 25.46 -11.16
N ASP A 78 8.06 25.20 -10.26
CA ASP A 78 8.26 25.38 -8.82
C ASP A 78 8.96 24.20 -8.15
N ILE A 79 8.89 23.01 -8.74
CA ILE A 79 9.38 21.78 -8.10
C ILE A 79 10.47 21.12 -8.92
N PHE A 80 10.21 20.78 -10.18
CA PHE A 80 11.16 19.98 -10.96
C PHE A 80 12.40 20.76 -11.38
N ASP A 81 12.20 21.97 -11.89
CA ASP A 81 13.30 22.82 -12.37
C ASP A 81 13.99 23.52 -11.21
N LYS A 82 13.24 24.18 -10.30
CA LYS A 82 13.83 24.94 -9.18
C LYS A 82 14.43 24.08 -8.07
N LEU A 83 13.80 22.98 -7.68
CA LEU A 83 14.14 22.27 -6.44
C LEU A 83 14.83 20.92 -6.68
N LEU A 84 14.55 20.27 -7.81
CA LEU A 84 15.04 18.93 -8.09
C LEU A 84 16.12 18.88 -9.18
N ASP A 85 16.31 19.96 -9.94
CA ASP A 85 17.21 20.03 -11.12
C ASP A 85 17.03 18.78 -12.02
N SER A 86 15.77 18.39 -12.19
CA SER A 86 15.39 17.12 -12.81
C SER A 86 14.29 17.40 -13.80
N LYS A 87 14.66 17.72 -15.05
CA LYS A 87 13.70 17.84 -16.14
C LYS A 87 12.95 16.53 -16.30
N CYS A 88 11.66 16.54 -15.99
CA CYS A 88 10.77 15.43 -16.27
C CYS A 88 10.39 15.50 -17.74
N SER A 89 10.96 14.61 -18.56
CA SER A 89 10.83 14.63 -20.01
C SER A 89 9.38 14.53 -20.50
N SER A 90 8.53 13.85 -19.72
CA SER A 90 7.16 13.53 -20.10
C SER A 90 6.29 13.32 -18.86
N ILE A 91 5.24 14.13 -18.73
CA ILE A 91 4.10 13.86 -17.86
C ILE A 91 2.93 13.47 -18.76
N GLU A 92 2.37 12.28 -18.55
CA GLU A 92 1.25 11.77 -19.35
C GLU A 92 -0.10 12.34 -18.90
N ARG A 93 -0.24 12.60 -17.59
CA ARG A 93 -1.48 13.08 -16.98
C ARG A 93 -1.21 13.78 -15.66
N ILE A 94 -1.91 14.86 -15.37
CA ILE A 94 -1.82 15.56 -14.09
C ILE A 94 -3.18 16.11 -13.66
N HIS A 95 -3.53 15.97 -12.38
CA HIS A 95 -4.77 16.53 -11.82
C HIS A 95 -4.75 16.52 -10.28
N ARG A 96 -5.68 17.29 -9.69
CA ARG A 96 -5.91 17.32 -8.24
C ARG A 96 -6.72 16.12 -7.77
N LEU A 97 -6.42 15.62 -6.57
CA LEU A 97 -7.13 14.51 -5.93
C LEU A 97 -8.13 14.97 -4.87
N GLY A 98 -9.34 14.42 -4.94
CA GLY A 98 -10.37 14.59 -3.90
C GLY A 98 -11.17 15.90 -4.02
N LYS A 99 -12.02 16.13 -3.02
CA LYS A 99 -12.92 17.28 -2.96
C LYS A 99 -12.19 18.53 -2.46
N LYS A 100 -12.52 19.70 -3.02
CA LYS A 100 -11.97 20.99 -2.57
C LYS A 100 -12.47 21.29 -1.16
N ILE A 101 -11.56 21.64 -0.26
CA ILE A 101 -11.86 22.01 1.14
C ILE A 101 -11.28 23.40 1.38
N PRO A 102 -12.04 24.36 1.93
CA PRO A 102 -11.52 25.69 2.24
C PRO A 102 -10.27 25.62 3.14
N GLY A 103 -9.24 26.40 2.80
CA GLY A 103 -8.00 26.48 3.56
C GLY A 103 -7.04 25.29 3.39
N ARG A 104 -7.33 24.32 2.51
CA ARG A 104 -6.44 23.18 2.25
C ARG A 104 -6.30 22.89 0.77
N SER A 105 -5.08 23.02 0.26
CA SER A 105 -4.73 22.58 -1.09
C SER A 105 -4.76 21.06 -1.20
N ARG A 106 -5.42 20.55 -2.24
CA ARG A 106 -5.48 19.13 -2.55
C ARG A 106 -4.13 18.66 -3.09
N PRO A 107 -3.76 17.40 -2.78
CA PRO A 107 -2.65 16.74 -3.45
C PRO A 107 -2.86 16.72 -4.96
N VAL A 108 -1.76 16.88 -5.69
CA VAL A 108 -1.68 16.64 -7.13
C VAL A 108 -1.21 15.22 -7.33
N ILE A 109 -1.82 14.51 -8.26
CA ILE A 109 -1.29 13.24 -8.76
C ILE A 109 -0.89 13.43 -10.22
N LEU A 110 0.26 12.90 -10.56
CA LEU A 110 0.77 12.90 -11.92
C LEU A 110 1.30 11.53 -12.31
N LYS A 111 1.25 11.21 -13.60
CA LYS A 111 1.86 10.01 -14.18
C LYS A 111 3.06 10.40 -15.02
N VAL A 112 4.23 9.90 -14.66
CA VAL A 112 5.48 10.11 -15.40
C VAL A 112 5.55 9.11 -16.56
N GLY A 113 6.00 9.55 -17.73
CA GLY A 113 6.14 8.67 -18.90
C GLY A 113 7.23 7.60 -18.70
N ASP A 114 8.38 7.95 -18.12
CA ASP A 114 9.50 7.03 -17.87
C ASP A 114 9.70 6.75 -16.37
N PHE A 115 9.77 5.47 -16.01
CA PHE A 115 10.07 5.00 -14.65
C PHE A 115 11.45 5.47 -14.15
N ARG A 116 12.43 5.66 -15.05
CA ARG A 116 13.76 6.19 -14.72
C ARG A 116 13.67 7.62 -14.21
N ASP A 117 12.82 8.44 -14.83
CA ASP A 117 12.60 9.82 -14.42
C ASP A 117 11.89 9.88 -13.07
N LYS A 118 10.86 9.04 -12.86
CA LYS A 118 10.25 8.86 -11.52
C LYS A 118 11.32 8.52 -10.46
N THR A 119 12.23 7.60 -10.77
CA THR A 119 13.28 7.18 -9.84
C THR A 119 14.26 8.30 -9.52
N LYS A 120 14.64 9.13 -10.51
CA LYS A 120 15.49 10.31 -10.31
C LYS A 120 14.80 11.34 -9.42
N ILE A 121 13.54 11.67 -9.73
CA ILE A 121 12.71 12.60 -8.95
C ILE A 121 12.67 12.17 -7.48
N LEU A 122 12.34 10.90 -7.20
CA LEU A 122 12.28 10.36 -5.84
C LEU A 122 13.62 10.41 -5.10
N LYS A 123 14.74 10.20 -5.79
CA LYS A 123 16.09 10.32 -5.19
C LYS A 123 16.43 11.76 -4.80
N ASN A 124 15.94 12.74 -5.56
CA ASN A 124 16.20 14.15 -5.33
C ASN A 124 15.21 14.79 -4.35
N CYS A 125 14.12 14.11 -3.98
CA CYS A 125 13.12 14.60 -3.01
C CYS A 125 13.70 14.99 -1.63
N ARG A 126 14.91 14.52 -1.29
CA ARG A 126 15.64 15.00 -0.10
C ARG A 126 15.91 16.51 -0.10
N ASN A 127 15.98 17.13 -1.29
CA ASN A 127 16.19 18.57 -1.46
C ASN A 127 14.92 19.38 -1.14
N LEU A 128 13.74 18.74 -1.06
CA LEU A 128 12.49 19.38 -0.68
C LEU A 128 12.38 19.60 0.84
N LYS A 129 13.32 19.07 1.62
CA LYS A 129 13.31 19.20 3.09
C LYS A 129 13.42 20.68 3.48
N GLY A 130 12.46 21.16 4.25
CA GLY A 130 12.37 22.56 4.67
C GLY A 130 11.49 23.43 3.77
N THR A 131 11.01 22.90 2.65
CA THR A 131 10.00 23.54 1.81
C THR A 131 8.59 23.07 2.20
N GLN A 132 7.55 23.72 1.67
CA GLN A 132 6.17 23.26 1.81
C GLN A 132 5.83 22.02 0.96
N PHE A 133 6.70 21.67 0.01
CA PHE A 133 6.45 20.61 -0.94
C PHE A 133 6.84 19.24 -0.40
N SER A 134 6.05 18.24 -0.76
CA SER A 134 6.46 16.85 -0.57
C SER A 134 6.01 16.01 -1.75
N ILE A 135 6.87 15.09 -2.18
CA ILE A 135 6.59 14.14 -3.24
C ILE A 135 6.69 12.74 -2.66
N SER A 136 5.70 11.90 -2.94
CA SER A 136 5.67 10.51 -2.54
C SER A 136 5.18 9.63 -3.68
N GLU A 137 5.41 8.33 -3.57
CA GLU A 137 4.80 7.36 -4.47
C GLU A 137 3.29 7.25 -4.23
N ASP A 138 2.56 6.88 -5.28
CA ASP A 138 1.16 6.44 -5.21
C ASP A 138 1.14 4.92 -5.09
N TYR A 139 0.55 4.40 -4.01
CA TYR A 139 0.44 2.97 -3.74
C TYR A 139 -1.02 2.57 -3.59
N SER A 140 -1.32 1.28 -3.73
CA SER A 140 -2.65 0.75 -3.43
C SER A 140 -3.08 1.07 -1.99
N LYS A 141 -4.40 1.06 -1.74
CA LYS A 141 -4.96 1.34 -0.41
C LYS A 141 -4.38 0.41 0.68
N ARG A 142 -4.22 -0.87 0.35
CA ARG A 142 -3.65 -1.88 1.24
C ARG A 142 -2.23 -1.51 1.66
N VAL A 143 -1.37 -1.18 0.69
CA VAL A 143 0.02 -0.78 0.95
C VAL A 143 0.08 0.53 1.74
N VAL A 144 -0.78 1.51 1.45
CA VAL A 144 -0.87 2.75 2.22
C VAL A 144 -1.20 2.48 3.69
N GLU A 145 -2.15 1.60 3.98
CA GLU A 145 -2.51 1.25 5.36
C GLU A 145 -1.38 0.49 6.07
N ILE A 146 -0.77 -0.52 5.42
CA ILE A 146 0.39 -1.23 5.97
C ILE A 146 1.52 -0.25 6.31
N ARG A 147 1.84 0.68 5.41
CA ARG A 147 2.87 1.71 5.63
C ARG A 147 2.56 2.59 6.83
N LYS A 148 1.29 2.96 7.02
CA LYS A 148 0.84 3.75 8.18
C LYS A 148 1.05 2.98 9.48
N GLN A 149 0.63 1.73 9.54
CA GLN A 149 0.81 0.88 10.72
C GLN A 149 2.30 0.66 11.05
N LEU A 150 3.12 0.38 10.03
CA LEU A 150 4.57 0.27 10.17
C LEU A 150 5.23 1.57 10.64
N TRP A 151 4.76 2.72 10.14
CA TRP A 151 5.29 4.02 10.56
C TRP A 151 4.95 4.34 12.02
N ILE A 152 3.71 4.06 12.44
CA ILE A 152 3.24 4.26 13.82
C ILE A 152 4.01 3.34 14.78
N SER A 153 4.13 2.05 14.46
CA SER A 153 4.88 1.08 15.28
C SER A 153 6.38 1.36 15.36
N SER A 154 6.91 2.25 14.53
CA SER A 154 8.33 2.65 14.54
C SER A 154 8.65 3.89 15.40
N ALA A 155 7.65 4.44 16.11
CA ALA A 155 7.78 5.73 16.80
C ALA A 155 8.89 5.72 17.86
N ASP A 156 8.95 4.68 18.68
CA ASP A 156 9.94 4.57 19.76
C ASP A 156 11.36 4.39 19.22
N GLU A 157 11.56 3.60 18.15
CA GLU A 157 12.89 3.46 17.56
C GLU A 157 13.36 4.74 16.90
N ARG A 158 12.45 5.49 16.26
CA ARG A 158 12.75 6.82 15.71
C ARG A 158 13.13 7.80 16.83
N ALA A 159 12.42 7.78 17.96
CA ALA A 159 12.74 8.62 19.12
C ALA A 159 14.12 8.29 19.71
N LYS A 160 14.53 7.01 19.66
CA LYS A 160 15.86 6.53 20.08
C LYS A 160 16.95 6.74 19.03
N GLY A 161 16.67 7.42 17.92
CA GLY A 161 17.65 7.73 16.86
C GLY A 161 17.97 6.56 15.91
N ALA A 162 17.14 5.51 15.88
CA ALA A 162 17.33 4.40 14.95
C ALA A 162 17.14 4.85 13.50
N LYS A 163 17.90 4.24 12.57
CA LYS A 163 17.75 4.47 11.14
C LYS A 163 16.53 3.69 10.63
N VAL A 164 15.41 4.39 10.47
CA VAL A 164 14.13 3.84 10.00
C VAL A 164 13.84 4.26 8.56
N LYS A 165 13.46 3.31 7.71
CA LYS A 165 13.06 3.56 6.32
C LYS A 165 11.90 2.66 5.91
N LEU A 166 10.87 3.24 5.31
CA LEU A 166 9.81 2.48 4.63
C LEU A 166 10.25 2.08 3.21
N ILE A 167 9.99 0.84 2.82
CA ILE A 167 10.27 0.26 1.52
C ILE A 167 9.02 -0.46 1.05
N ILE A 168 8.25 0.15 0.15
CA ILE A 168 6.94 -0.37 -0.30
C ILE A 168 6.04 -0.67 0.91
N ASP A 169 5.82 -1.95 1.23
CA ASP A 169 5.00 -2.51 2.31
C ASP A 169 5.83 -3.02 3.50
N LYS A 170 7.11 -2.64 3.57
CA LYS A 170 8.07 -3.11 4.59
C LYS A 170 8.72 -1.95 5.33
N LEU A 171 9.19 -2.23 6.54
CA LEU A 171 9.93 -1.29 7.38
C LEU A 171 11.35 -1.81 7.61
N LYS A 172 12.35 -1.00 7.31
CA LYS A 172 13.76 -1.31 7.61
C LYS A 172 14.21 -0.48 8.82
N VAL A 173 14.59 -1.13 9.91
CA VAL A 173 15.12 -0.50 11.14
C VAL A 173 16.52 -1.06 11.40
N ASN A 174 17.56 -0.22 11.38
CA ASN A 174 18.95 -0.62 11.64
C ASN A 174 19.39 -1.90 10.89
N ASN A 175 19.04 -2.01 9.61
CA ASN A 175 19.24 -3.18 8.73
C ASN A 175 18.35 -4.41 8.93
N VAL A 176 17.46 -4.41 9.92
CA VAL A 176 16.45 -5.47 10.06
C VAL A 176 15.19 -5.07 9.30
N LEU A 177 14.64 -6.00 8.51
CA LEU A 177 13.42 -5.79 7.74
C LEU A 177 12.22 -6.36 8.51
N TYR A 178 11.12 -5.63 8.51
CA TYR A 178 9.87 -5.98 9.16
C TYR A 178 8.71 -5.88 8.17
N GLY A 179 7.73 -6.76 8.34
CA GLY A 179 6.43 -6.71 7.67
C GLY A 179 5.31 -6.49 8.69
N TRP A 180 4.10 -6.32 8.18
CA TRP A 180 2.88 -6.18 8.99
C TRP A 180 1.97 -7.38 8.78
N ASN A 181 1.51 -8.00 9.86
CA ASN A 181 0.48 -9.02 9.79
C ASN A 181 -0.89 -8.34 9.85
N GLU A 182 -1.64 -8.39 8.74
CA GLU A 182 -2.96 -7.75 8.62
C GLU A 182 -4.03 -8.42 9.50
N VAL A 183 -3.83 -9.68 9.92
CA VAL A 183 -4.78 -10.44 10.75
C VAL A 183 -4.53 -10.19 12.24
N THR A 184 -3.29 -10.33 12.68
CA THR A 184 -2.95 -10.12 14.11
C THR A 184 -2.72 -8.65 14.44
N ASN A 185 -2.58 -7.79 13.42
CA ASN A 185 -2.26 -6.37 13.55
C ASN A 185 -0.93 -6.13 14.29
N GLU A 186 0.04 -6.99 14.02
CA GLU A 186 1.35 -6.97 14.65
C GLU A 186 2.48 -6.90 13.62
N ARG A 187 3.58 -6.27 14.02
CA ARG A 187 4.80 -6.20 13.23
C ARG A 187 5.61 -7.48 13.41
N PHE A 188 5.97 -8.15 12.32
CA PHE A 188 6.85 -9.32 12.34
C PHE A 188 8.19 -9.03 11.68
N ARG A 189 9.24 -9.72 12.12
CA ARG A 189 10.60 -9.60 11.57
C ARG A 189 10.79 -10.59 10.42
N TYR A 190 11.33 -10.14 9.29
CA TYR A 190 11.84 -11.04 8.26
C TYR A 190 13.17 -11.65 8.72
N ALA A 191 13.39 -12.93 8.43
CA ALA A 191 14.69 -13.55 8.63
C ALA A 191 15.76 -12.73 7.89
N SER A 192 16.88 -12.42 8.56
CA SER A 192 18.00 -11.74 7.90
C SER A 192 18.41 -12.58 6.68
N PRO A 193 18.62 -12.00 5.49
CA PRO A 193 19.30 -12.73 4.43
C PRO A 193 20.67 -13.13 4.99
N GLY A 194 20.84 -14.42 5.24
CA GLY A 194 22.12 -14.97 5.65
C GLY A 194 23.14 -14.58 4.59
N ILE A 195 24.27 -14.04 5.04
CA ILE A 195 25.50 -14.10 4.27
C ILE A 195 25.75 -15.60 4.08
N THR A 196 25.41 -16.16 2.92
CA THR A 196 26.03 -17.41 2.48
C THR A 196 27.50 -17.08 2.25
N SER A 197 28.27 -17.21 3.31
CA SER A 197 29.69 -17.53 3.26
C SER A 197 29.76 -18.94 2.71
N SER A 198 29.93 -19.07 1.40
CA SER A 198 30.46 -20.28 0.79
C SER A 198 31.90 -19.97 0.43
N ASP A 199 32.79 -20.48 1.28
CA ASP A 199 34.16 -20.85 0.93
C ASP A 199 34.20 -21.75 -0.31
#